data_AF-X1ALS0-F1
#
_entry.id   AF-X1ALS0-F1
#
_cell.length_a   1.000
_cell.length_b   1.000
_cell.length_c   1.000
_cell.angle_alpha   90.00
_cell.angle_beta   90.00
_cell.angle_gamma   90.00
#
_symmetry.space_group_name_H-M   'P 1'
#
loop_
_entity.id
_entity.type
_entity.pdbx_description
1 polymer ?
#
loop_
_entity_poly.entity_id
_entity_poly.type
_entity_poly.pdbx_seq_one_letter_code
_entity_poly.pdbx_strand_id
1 'polypeptide(L)'
;TKKKLSCPVSILWRATPVLVVGKIIIGRGIPEEWIGNSQVIELNNYPISGNRRIGVRIQSYPDRVLITFTGDSPVNEILIDLPVFLTRLKGATTGNVNFQNGRVTVSPDIKSVTVYLASM
;
A
#
# COMPACT_ATOMS: atom_id res chain seq x y z
N THR A 1 -25.38 -16.33 -2.65
CA THR A 1 -24.97 -16.60 -1.24
C THR A 1 -23.69 -15.84 -0.94
N LYS A 2 -23.80 -14.64 -0.34
CA LYS A 2 -22.64 -13.76 -0.09
C LYS A 2 -21.90 -14.24 1.16
N LYS A 3 -20.73 -14.86 1.01
CA LYS A 3 -19.82 -15.13 2.14
C LYS A 3 -19.22 -13.80 2.60
N LYS A 4 -19.88 -13.18 3.58
CA LYS A 4 -19.33 -12.10 4.39
C LYS A 4 -18.27 -12.74 5.28
N LEU A 5 -17.03 -12.82 4.79
CA LEU A 5 -15.89 -13.20 5.63
C LEU A 5 -15.71 -12.08 6.65
N SER A 6 -16.24 -12.32 7.85
CA SER A 6 -15.91 -11.56 9.04
C SER A 6 -14.43 -11.76 9.31
N CYS A 7 -13.59 -10.85 8.81
CA CYS A 7 -12.20 -10.76 9.19
C CYS A 7 -12.14 -10.63 10.73
N PRO A 8 -11.46 -11.53 11.45
CA PRO A 8 -11.31 -11.37 12.89
C PRO A 8 -10.53 -10.08 13.14
N VAL A 9 -11.11 -9.23 13.99
CA VAL A 9 -10.66 -7.91 14.43
C VAL A 9 -9.22 -7.90 15.00
N SER A 10 -8.61 -9.08 15.17
CA SER A 10 -7.28 -9.30 15.74
C SER A 10 -6.09 -9.02 14.81
N ILE A 11 -6.29 -8.92 13.48
CA ILE A 11 -5.18 -8.74 12.52
C ILE A 11 -4.85 -7.27 12.24
N LEU A 12 -5.72 -6.34 12.62
CA LEU A 12 -5.51 -4.89 12.45
C LEU A 12 -4.26 -4.37 13.20
N TRP A 13 -3.69 -5.16 14.11
CA TRP A 13 -2.50 -4.81 14.89
C TRP A 13 -1.15 -5.13 14.23
N ARG A 14 -1.09 -5.88 13.11
CA ARG A 14 0.20 -6.34 12.55
C ARG A 14 0.66 -5.67 11.26
N ALA A 15 -0.25 -5.00 10.54
CA ALA A 15 0.09 -4.18 9.37
C ALA A 15 -0.01 -2.68 9.74
N THR A 16 0.74 -2.26 10.75
CA THR A 16 0.80 -0.84 11.11
C THR A 16 1.68 -0.14 10.07
N PRO A 17 1.19 0.87 9.32
CA PRO A 17 2.07 1.69 8.51
C PRO A 17 3.06 2.39 9.46
N VAL A 18 4.33 2.00 9.35
CA VAL A 18 5.39 2.52 10.21
C VAL A 18 5.78 3.91 9.72
N LEU A 19 5.49 4.92 10.52
CA LEU A 19 5.96 6.29 10.32
C LEU A 19 7.45 6.34 10.68
N VAL A 20 8.30 6.64 9.70
CA VAL A 20 9.70 6.99 9.95
C VAL A 20 9.90 8.41 9.44
N VAL A 21 10.14 9.35 10.37
CA VAL A 21 10.53 10.75 10.13
C VAL A 21 9.80 11.39 8.95
N GLY A 22 8.49 11.64 9.13
CA GLY A 22 7.67 12.39 8.17
C GLY A 22 7.33 11.68 6.85
N LYS A 23 7.90 10.50 6.58
CA LYS A 23 7.59 9.68 5.41
C LYS A 23 6.58 8.60 5.78
N ILE A 24 5.54 8.44 4.97
CA ILE A 24 4.57 7.35 5.12
C ILE A 24 5.11 6.14 4.39
N ILE A 25 5.25 5.00 5.08
CA ILE A 25 5.65 3.74 4.46
C ILE A 25 4.47 2.77 4.49
N ILE A 26 4.08 2.30 3.30
CA ILE A 26 2.92 1.44 3.06
C ILE A 26 3.41 0.10 2.58
N GLY A 27 2.92 -0.98 3.18
CA GLY A 27 3.23 -2.35 2.76
C GLY A 27 4.14 -3.13 3.68
N ARG A 28 4.88 -2.46 4.58
CA ARG A 28 5.61 -3.14 5.65
C ARG A 28 4.62 -3.79 6.63
N GLY A 29 4.71 -5.11 6.78
CA GLY A 29 3.81 -5.92 7.61
C GLY A 29 2.66 -6.59 6.85
N ILE A 30 2.56 -6.41 5.52
CA ILE A 30 1.67 -7.19 4.67
C ILE A 30 2.46 -8.41 4.16
N PRO A 31 2.11 -9.64 4.61
CA PRO A 31 2.70 -10.87 4.08
C PRO A 31 2.46 -11.02 2.58
N GLU A 32 3.38 -11.66 1.87
CA GLU A 32 3.27 -11.85 0.42
C GLU A 32 2.01 -12.66 0.04
N GLU A 33 1.61 -13.62 0.89
CA GLU A 33 0.41 -14.45 0.67
C GLU A 33 -0.90 -13.66 0.65
N TRP A 34 -0.92 -12.43 1.18
CA TRP A 34 -2.11 -11.56 1.12
C TRP A 34 -2.25 -10.86 -0.23
N ILE A 35 -1.15 -10.64 -0.95
CA ILE A 35 -1.18 -9.92 -2.23
C ILE A 35 -1.59 -10.85 -3.39
N GLY A 36 -1.33 -12.16 -3.30
CA GLY A 36 -1.64 -13.10 -4.39
C GLY A 36 -3.13 -13.43 -4.61
N ASN A 37 -4.00 -13.18 -3.62
CA ASN A 37 -5.35 -13.76 -3.58
C ASN A 37 -6.49 -12.76 -3.89
N SER A 38 -6.23 -11.76 -4.73
CA SER A 38 -7.19 -10.68 -5.04
C SER A 38 -7.77 -10.01 -3.79
N GLN A 39 -6.94 -9.83 -2.77
CA GLN A 39 -7.39 -9.27 -1.50
C GLN A 39 -7.46 -7.74 -1.57
N VAL A 40 -8.33 -7.21 -0.72
CA VAL A 40 -8.48 -5.78 -0.49
C VAL A 40 -8.11 -5.49 0.95
N ILE A 41 -7.13 -4.62 1.14
CA ILE A 41 -6.69 -4.13 2.44
C ILE A 41 -7.06 -2.66 2.51
N GLU A 42 -7.82 -2.29 3.53
CA GLU A 42 -8.30 -0.92 3.73
C GLU A 42 -7.89 -0.42 5.10
N LEU A 43 -7.20 0.70 5.10
CA LEU A 43 -6.90 1.50 6.28
C LEU A 43 -7.60 2.84 6.11
N ASN A 44 -8.48 3.20 7.05
CA ASN A 44 -9.20 4.45 6.99
C ASN A 44 -8.85 5.32 8.18
N ASN A 45 -8.87 6.64 7.98
CA ASN A 45 -8.81 7.63 9.05
C ASN A 45 -7.53 7.56 9.90
N TYR A 46 -6.40 7.17 9.30
CA TYR A 46 -5.12 7.02 9.99
C TYR A 46 -4.47 8.38 10.26
N PRO A 47 -4.06 8.66 11.50
CA PRO A 47 -3.48 9.95 11.86
C PRO A 47 -2.10 10.12 11.21
N ILE A 48 -1.87 11.29 10.62
CA ILE A 48 -0.60 11.73 10.04
C ILE A 48 -0.20 13.09 10.60
N SER A 49 1.06 13.49 10.38
CA SER A 49 1.60 14.75 10.89
C SER A 49 0.75 15.96 10.48
N GLY A 50 0.62 16.92 11.41
CA GLY A 50 -0.15 18.15 11.22
C GLY A 50 -1.65 18.01 11.53
N ASN A 51 -2.04 17.11 12.42
CA ASN A 51 -3.45 16.84 12.78
C ASN A 51 -4.32 16.45 11.58
N ARG A 52 -3.71 15.78 10.59
CA ARG A 52 -4.34 15.35 9.35
C ARG A 52 -4.62 13.85 9.37
N ARG A 53 -5.49 13.37 8.49
CA ARG A 53 -5.88 11.96 8.42
C ARG A 53 -5.92 11.43 6.99
N ILE A 54 -5.30 10.27 6.79
CA ILE A 54 -5.20 9.61 5.49
C ILE A 54 -5.92 8.25 5.53
N GLY A 55 -6.52 7.87 4.41
CA GLY A 55 -6.93 6.50 4.13
C GLY A 55 -6.10 5.90 3.00
N VAL A 56 -5.85 4.61 3.08
CA VAL A 56 -5.12 3.83 2.08
C VAL A 56 -5.94 2.58 1.78
N ARG A 57 -6.22 2.36 0.51
CA ARG A 57 -6.83 1.14 0.00
C ARG A 57 -5.86 0.45 -0.94
N ILE A 58 -5.50 -0.79 -0.64
CA ILE A 58 -4.64 -1.63 -1.47
C ILE A 58 -5.52 -2.74 -2.02
N GLN A 59 -5.62 -2.84 -3.33
CA GLN A 59 -6.31 -3.91 -4.04
C GLN A 59 -5.27 -4.68 -4.84
N SER A 60 -5.11 -5.95 -4.50
CA SER A 60 -4.13 -6.79 -5.16
C SER A 60 -4.80 -7.58 -6.30
N TYR A 61 -4.04 -7.85 -7.34
CA TYR A 61 -4.40 -8.67 -8.50
C TYR A 61 -3.20 -9.54 -8.88
N PRO A 62 -3.38 -10.59 -9.70
CA PRO A 62 -2.29 -11.47 -10.09
C PRO A 62 -1.10 -10.74 -10.75
N ASP A 63 -1.37 -9.69 -11.52
CA ASP A 63 -0.42 -8.96 -12.37
C ASP A 63 -0.20 -7.50 -11.93
N ARG A 64 -0.91 -7.03 -10.89
CA ARG A 64 -0.82 -5.63 -10.46
C ARG A 64 -1.33 -5.42 -9.03
N VAL A 65 -0.96 -4.29 -8.45
CA VAL A 65 -1.49 -3.79 -7.19
C VAL A 65 -1.99 -2.37 -7.43
N LEU A 66 -3.27 -2.12 -7.14
CA LEU A 66 -3.86 -0.79 -7.17
C LEU A 66 -3.87 -0.22 -5.75
N ILE A 67 -3.33 0.98 -5.58
CA ILE A 67 -3.25 1.66 -4.31
C ILE A 67 -3.96 3.00 -4.45
N THR A 68 -4.96 3.25 -3.62
CA THR A 68 -5.76 4.48 -3.61
C THR A 68 -5.61 5.18 -2.27
N PHE A 69 -5.43 6.49 -2.33
CA PHE A 69 -5.28 7.38 -1.18
C PHE A 69 -6.54 8.22 -1.02
N THR A 70 -7.08 8.27 0.20
CA THR A 70 -8.24 9.08 0.56
C THR A 70 -7.92 10.00 1.74
N GLY A 71 -8.76 11.02 1.97
CA GLY A 71 -8.51 12.02 3.00
C GLY A 71 -7.38 13.00 2.62
N ASP A 72 -6.64 13.42 3.64
CA ASP A 72 -5.59 14.42 3.54
C ASP A 72 -4.32 13.88 2.88
N SER A 73 -3.65 14.73 2.10
CA SER A 73 -2.34 14.41 1.54
C SER A 73 -1.24 14.57 2.60
N PRO A 74 -0.22 13.69 2.65
CA PRO A 74 0.92 13.85 3.53
C PRO A 74 1.75 15.10 3.19
N VAL A 75 2.65 15.54 4.09
CA VAL A 75 3.58 16.64 3.75
C VAL A 75 4.66 16.14 2.79
N ASN A 76 5.14 14.92 3.03
CA ASN A 76 6.25 14.34 2.29
C ASN A 76 5.78 13.20 1.39
N GLU A 77 6.70 12.70 0.60
CA GLU A 77 6.52 11.54 -0.28
C GLU A 77 5.98 10.31 0.47
N ILE A 78 5.22 9.52 -0.28
CA ILE A 78 4.70 8.24 0.16
C ILE A 78 5.59 7.14 -0.41
N LEU A 79 6.12 6.31 0.47
CA LEU A 79 6.95 5.17 0.11
C LEU A 79 6.08 3.92 0.15
N ILE A 80 6.03 3.21 -0.97
CA ILE A 80 5.29 1.97 -1.13
C ILE A 80 6.33 0.85 -1.23
N ASP A 81 6.31 -0.01 -0.22
CA ASP A 81 7.31 -1.02 0.06
C ASP A 81 6.56 -2.30 0.43
N LEU A 82 6.19 -3.07 -0.59
CA LEU A 82 5.51 -4.35 -0.46
C LEU A 82 6.53 -5.47 -0.72
N PRO A 83 6.58 -6.55 0.08
CA PRO A 83 7.58 -7.61 -0.09
C PRO A 83 7.63 -8.20 -1.52
N VAL A 84 6.46 -8.36 -2.15
CA VAL A 84 6.32 -8.89 -3.52
C VAL A 84 7.04 -8.02 -4.58
N PHE A 85 7.31 -6.75 -4.29
CA PHE A 85 7.98 -5.85 -5.22
C PHE A 85 9.46 -6.18 -5.38
N LEU A 86 10.09 -6.80 -4.38
CA LEU A 86 11.50 -7.20 -4.48
C LEU A 86 11.75 -8.22 -5.60
N THR A 87 10.76 -9.07 -5.86
CA THR A 87 10.90 -10.18 -6.81
C THR A 87 10.14 -9.94 -8.11
N ARG A 88 9.02 -9.20 -8.07
CA ARG A 88 8.07 -9.12 -9.19
C ARG A 88 7.83 -7.72 -9.75
N LEU A 89 8.43 -6.67 -9.21
CA LEU A 89 8.17 -5.29 -9.67
C LEU A 89 8.53 -5.09 -11.14
N LYS A 90 7.54 -4.71 -11.96
CA LYS A 90 7.73 -4.34 -13.37
C LYS A 90 7.69 -2.83 -13.62
N GLY A 91 6.95 -2.09 -12.80
CA GLY A 91 6.84 -0.64 -12.93
C GLY A 91 5.62 -0.10 -12.20
N ALA A 92 5.37 1.20 -12.34
CA ALA A 92 4.21 1.86 -11.77
C ALA A 92 3.66 2.91 -12.74
N THR A 93 2.39 3.27 -12.60
CA THR A 93 1.76 4.33 -13.41
C THR A 93 2.30 5.72 -13.08
N THR A 94 2.83 5.93 -11.87
CA THR A 94 3.41 7.19 -11.43
C THR A 94 4.42 6.95 -10.30
N GLY A 95 5.23 7.97 -10.02
CA GLY A 95 6.29 7.93 -9.02
C GLY A 95 7.63 7.40 -9.55
N ASN A 96 8.61 7.36 -8.65
CA ASN A 96 9.93 6.81 -8.91
C ASN A 96 9.99 5.34 -8.47
N VAL A 97 10.35 4.47 -9.40
CA VAL A 97 10.45 3.01 -9.19
C VAL A 97 11.92 2.66 -8.95
N ASN A 98 12.22 2.11 -7.79
CA ASN A 98 13.53 1.57 -7.46
C ASN A 98 13.48 0.04 -7.46
N PHE A 99 14.00 -0.54 -8.54
CA PHE A 99 14.01 -1.99 -8.75
C PHE A 99 15.00 -2.72 -7.83
N GLN A 100 16.06 -2.06 -7.35
CA GLN A 100 17.07 -2.71 -6.51
C GLN A 100 16.53 -3.05 -5.12
N ASN A 101 15.63 -2.22 -4.59
CA ASN A 101 15.05 -2.39 -3.26
C ASN A 101 13.54 -2.61 -3.28
N GLY A 102 12.92 -2.84 -4.45
CA GLY A 102 11.51 -3.14 -4.57
C GLY A 102 10.59 -2.01 -4.06
N ARG A 103 10.97 -0.75 -4.28
CA ARG A 103 10.24 0.40 -3.71
C ARG A 103 9.66 1.30 -4.79
N VAL A 104 8.46 1.80 -4.55
CA VAL A 104 7.84 2.86 -5.36
C VAL A 104 7.65 4.10 -4.48
N THR A 105 8.19 5.24 -4.90
CA THR A 105 8.05 6.52 -4.18
C THR A 105 7.13 7.44 -4.97
N VAL A 106 6.03 7.89 -4.36
CA VAL A 106 5.03 8.74 -5.03
C VAL A 106 4.89 10.09 -4.32
N SER A 107 4.54 11.12 -5.09
CA SER A 107 4.22 12.45 -4.57
C SER A 107 3.01 12.39 -3.61
N PRO A 108 2.98 13.22 -2.55
CA PRO A 108 1.85 13.31 -1.63
C PRO A 108 0.51 13.64 -2.28
N ASP A 109 0.53 14.28 -3.46
CA ASP A 109 -0.70 14.74 -4.14
C ASP A 109 -1.38 13.63 -4.94
N ILE A 110 -0.72 12.49 -5.12
CA ILE A 110 -1.25 11.36 -5.86
C ILE A 110 -2.40 10.72 -5.09
N LYS A 111 -3.55 10.54 -5.76
CA LYS A 111 -4.71 9.84 -5.21
C LYS A 111 -4.77 8.37 -5.58
N SER A 112 -4.05 7.94 -6.62
CA SER A 112 -4.00 6.53 -7.00
C SER A 112 -2.73 6.20 -7.75
N VAL A 113 -2.20 5.01 -7.50
CA VAL A 113 -1.07 4.43 -8.24
C VAL A 113 -1.34 2.96 -8.50
N THR A 114 -1.07 2.52 -9.72
CA THR A 114 -1.06 1.09 -10.07
C THR A 114 0.38 0.66 -10.22
N VAL A 115 0.78 -0.36 -9.46
CA VAL A 115 2.08 -1.02 -9.58
C VAL A 115 1.91 -2.31 -10.34
N TYR A 116 2.64 -2.49 -11.43
CA TYR A 116 2.61 -3.68 -12.26
C TYR A 116 3.60 -4.72 -11.75
N LEU A 117 3.15 -5.97 -11.73
CA LEU A 117 3.91 -7.14 -11.30
C LEU A 117 4.17 -8.07 -12.48
N ALA A 118 5.30 -8.76 -12.45
CA ALA A 118 5.53 -9.93 -13.28
C ALA A 118 4.55 -11.04 -12.89
N SER A 119 4.04 -11.76 -13.88
CA SER A 119 3.30 -13.00 -13.64
C SER A 119 4.17 -13.97 -12.83
N MET A 120 3.53 -14.77 -11.98
CA MET A 120 4.17 -15.94 -11.37
C MET A 120 4.50 -16.99 -12.42
#